data_AF-A0A6I1ZFF7-F1
#
_entry.id   AF-A0A6I1ZFF7-F1
#
_cell.length_a   1.000
_cell.length_b   1.000
_cell.length_c   1.000
_cell.angle_alpha   90.00
_cell.angle_beta   90.00
_cell.angle_gamma   90.00
#
_symmetry.space_group_name_H-M   'P 1'
#
loop_
_entity.id
_entity.type
_entity.pdbx_description
1 polymer ?
#
loop_
_entity_poly.entity_id
_entity_poly.type
_entity_poly.pdbx_seq_one_letter_code
_entity_poly.pdbx_strand_id
1 'polypeptide(L)' 'MTTLRAIAGTLAMAGAWGTVAMAIYKAALHRVDWNLIPASAMPRVRWWSTHASCLLRVSLALAGLGLALLGLTNLTAI' A
#
# COMPACT_ATOMS: atom_id res chain seq x y z
N MET A 1 14.02 -16.84 16.14
CA MET A 1 12.98 -15.87 16.58
C MET A 1 13.25 -14.45 16.08
N THR A 2 14.50 -13.95 16.11
CA THR A 2 14.86 -12.58 15.69
C THR A 2 14.70 -12.29 14.20
N THR A 3 15.04 -13.24 13.32
CA THR A 3 14.95 -13.08 11.85
C THR A 3 13.50 -12.98 11.36
N LEU A 4 12.60 -13.80 11.90
CA LEU A 4 11.18 -13.81 11.51
C LEU A 4 10.47 -12.51 11.91
N ARG A 5 10.81 -11.96 13.09
CA ARG A 5 10.32 -10.66 13.56
C ARG A 5 10.82 -9.51 12.68
N ALA A 6 12.08 -9.54 12.24
CA ALA A 6 12.63 -8.55 11.33
C ALA A 6 11.92 -8.57 9.97
N ILE A 7 11.67 -9.76 9.42
CA ILE A 7 10.92 -9.92 8.15
C ILE A 7 9.47 -9.45 8.30
N ALA A 8 8.81 -9.79 9.41
CA ALA A 8 7.44 -9.35 9.68
C ALA A 8 7.35 -7.81 9.78
N GLY A 9 8.33 -7.20 10.47
CA GLY A 9 8.43 -5.75 10.61
C GLY A 9 8.63 -5.03 9.28
N THR A 10 9.55 -5.52 8.43
CA THR A 10 9.77 -4.93 7.11
C THR A 10 8.57 -5.09 6.18
N LEU A 11 7.86 -6.24 6.24
CA LEU A 11 6.62 -6.45 5.50
C LEU A 11 5.52 -5.47 5.95
N ALA A 12 5.35 -5.31 7.27
CA ALA A 12 4.35 -4.40 7.84
C ALA A 12 4.64 -2.95 7.44
N MET A 13 5.90 -2.53 7.53
CA MET A 13 6.32 -1.19 7.08
C MET A 13 6.08 -1.02 5.57
N ALA A 14 6.55 -1.95 4.74
CA ALA A 14 6.36 -1.87 3.28
C ALA A 14 4.88 -1.79 2.90
N GLY A 15 4.03 -2.59 3.54
CA GLY A 15 2.58 -2.52 3.40
C GLY A 15 2.01 -1.16 3.81
N ALA A 16 2.40 -0.64 4.97
CA ALA A 16 1.93 0.65 5.49
C ALA A 16 2.35 1.84 4.61
N TRP A 17 3.59 1.85 4.12
CA TRP A 17 4.05 2.88 3.18
C TRP A 17 3.29 2.78 1.85
N GLY A 18 3.05 1.56 1.36
CA GLY A 18 2.25 1.31 0.16
C GLY A 18 0.80 1.78 0.30
N THR A 19 0.16 1.56 1.46
CA THR A 19 -1.22 2.03 1.71
C THR A 19 -1.29 3.54 1.77
N VAL A 20 -0.36 4.20 2.46
CA VAL A 20 -0.30 5.66 2.54
C VAL A 20 -0.08 6.27 1.16
N ALA A 21 0.90 5.78 0.40
CA ALA A 21 1.18 6.26 -0.95
C ALA A 21 -0.05 6.15 -1.86
N MET A 22 -0.76 5.01 -1.79
CA MET A 22 -1.92 4.78 -2.64
C MET A 22 -3.17 5.54 -2.18
N ALA A 23 -3.31 5.81 -0.88
CA ALA A 23 -4.34 6.68 -0.34
C ALA A 23 -4.14 8.13 -0.82
N ILE A 24 -2.90 8.63 -0.79
CA ILE A 24 -2.53 9.95 -1.32
C ILE A 24 -2.82 10.01 -2.82
N TYR A 25 -2.41 8.99 -3.58
CA TYR A 25 -2.67 8.92 -5.01
C TYR A 25 -4.17 8.99 -5.32
N LYS A 26 -4.99 8.23 -4.60
CA LYS A 26 -6.44 8.22 -4.78
C LYS A 26 -7.08 9.57 -4.41
N ALA A 27 -6.61 10.20 -3.33
CA ALA A 27 -7.04 11.55 -2.95
C ALA A 27 -6.67 12.60 -4.01
N ALA A 28 -5.47 12.51 -4.58
CA ALA A 28 -5.03 13.37 -5.67
C ALA A 28 -5.90 13.17 -6.92
N LEU A 29 -6.23 11.93 -7.26
CA LEU A 29 -7.10 11.61 -8.41
C LEU A 29 -8.50 12.22 -8.27
N HIS A 30 -9.05 12.24 -7.05
CA HIS A 30 -10.34 12.85 -6.74
C HIS A 30 -10.33 14.39 -6.84
N ARG A 31 -9.15 15.02 -6.74
CA ARG A 31 -8.97 16.47 -6.80
C ARG A 31 -8.39 16.96 -8.12
N VAL A 32 -8.04 16.04 -9.02
CA VAL A 32 -7.38 16.38 -10.29
C VAL A 32 -8.39 17.00 -11.25
N ASP A 33 -8.00 18.10 -11.88
CA ASP A 33 -8.73 18.65 -13.02
C ASP A 33 -8.26 17.96 -14.31
N TRP A 34 -9.16 17.19 -14.91
CA TRP A 34 -8.87 16.38 -16.10
C TRP A 34 -8.58 17.23 -17.34
N ASN A 35 -8.99 18.50 -17.36
CA ASN A 35 -8.75 19.40 -18.48
C ASN A 35 -7.31 19.93 -18.54
N LEU A 36 -6.58 19.87 -17.41
CA LEU A 36 -5.18 20.30 -17.30
C LEU A 36 -4.18 19.17 -17.62
N ILE A 37 -4.66 17.93 -17.82
CA ILE A 37 -3.79 16.78 -18.05
C ILE A 37 -3.42 16.69 -19.54
N PRO A 38 -2.12 16.72 -19.90
CA PRO A 38 -1.70 16.55 -21.28
C PRO A 38 -2.12 15.16 -21.81
N ALA A 39 -2.56 15.10 -23.06
CA ALA A 39 -3.04 13.87 -23.69
C ALA A 39 -2.01 12.72 -23.67
N SER A 40 -0.71 13.04 -23.62
CA SER A 40 0.38 12.06 -23.48
C SER A 40 0.41 11.36 -22.11
N ALA A 41 -0.12 11.99 -21.05
CA ALA A 41 -0.16 11.42 -19.70
C ALA A 41 -1.47 10.67 -19.39
N MET A 42 -2.54 10.92 -20.15
CA MET A 42 -3.86 10.29 -19.95
C MET A 42 -3.84 8.75 -19.90
N PRO A 43 -3.10 8.02 -20.76
CA PRO A 43 -3.05 6.56 -20.71
C PRO A 43 -2.51 6.04 -19.37
N ARG A 44 -1.47 6.70 -18.83
CA ARG A 44 -0.88 6.35 -17.55
C ARG A 44 -1.86 6.64 -16.40
N VAL A 45 -2.51 7.81 -16.40
CA VAL A 45 -3.49 8.16 -15.37
C VAL A 45 -4.67 7.19 -15.36
N ARG A 46 -5.17 6.77 -16.54
CA ARG A 46 -6.23 5.75 -16.66
C ARG A 46 -5.78 4.41 -16.10
N TRP A 47 -4.59 3.94 -16.47
CA TRP A 47 -4.07 2.67 -15.97
C TRP A 47 -3.98 2.67 -14.44
N TRP A 48 -3.41 3.74 -13.86
CA TRP A 48 -3.31 3.86 -12.41
C TRP A 48 -4.67 4.03 -11.74
N SER A 49 -5.62 4.77 -12.31
CA SER A 49 -6.99 4.87 -11.80
C SER A 49 -7.65 3.49 -11.67
N THR A 50 -7.46 2.62 -12.67
CA THR A 50 -8.02 1.26 -12.67
C THR A 50 -7.34 0.37 -11.62
N HIS A 51 -6.01 0.47 -11.48
CA HIS A 51 -5.23 -0.44 -10.62
C HIS A 51 -5.03 0.07 -9.19
N ALA A 52 -5.26 1.36 -8.90
CA ALA A 52 -5.01 1.97 -7.60
C ALA A 52 -5.77 1.27 -6.47
N SER A 53 -7.04 0.93 -6.69
CA SER A 53 -7.86 0.22 -5.71
C SER A 53 -7.36 -1.21 -5.44
N CYS A 54 -6.87 -1.89 -6.47
CA CYS A 54 -6.28 -3.23 -6.34
C CYS A 54 -4.98 -3.17 -5.53
N LEU A 55 -4.08 -2.27 -5.91
CA LEU A 55 -2.81 -2.05 -5.22
C LEU A 55 -3.01 -1.63 -3.77
N LEU A 56 -3.98 -0.76 -3.47
CA LEU A 56 -4.33 -0.38 -2.10
C LEU A 56 -4.74 -1.61 -1.26
N ARG A 57 -5.56 -2.49 -1.81
CA ARG A 57 -5.99 -3.74 -1.14
C ARG A 57 -4.81 -4.66 -0.90
N VAL A 58 -3.92 -4.81 -1.88
CA VAL A 58 -2.70 -5.62 -1.74
C VAL A 58 -1.78 -5.05 -0.66
N SER A 59 -1.53 -3.74 -0.65
CA SER A 59 -0.72 -3.10 0.39
C SER A 59 -1.35 -3.23 1.77
N LEU A 60 -2.68 -3.11 1.88
CA LEU A 60 -3.40 -3.29 3.14
C LEU A 60 -3.33 -4.74 3.64
N ALA A 61 -3.49 -5.71 2.73
CA ALA A 61 -3.34 -7.12 3.06
C ALA A 61 -1.91 -7.44 3.51
N LEU A 62 -0.90 -6.87 2.84
CA LEU A 62 0.51 -7.03 3.20
C LEU A 62 0.81 -6.43 4.57
N ALA A 63 0.29 -5.22 4.85
CA ALA A 63 0.40 -4.59 6.16
C ALA A 63 -0.28 -5.43 7.26
N GLY A 64 -1.50 -5.91 6.99
CA GLY A 64 -2.27 -6.74 7.91
C GLY A 64 -1.57 -8.08 8.20
N LEU A 65 -1.03 -8.74 7.18
CA LEU A 65 -0.25 -9.97 7.34
C LEU A 65 1.03 -9.73 8.13
N GLY A 66 1.76 -8.65 7.84
CA GLY A 66 2.96 -8.27 8.59
C GLY A 66 2.66 -8.02 10.07
N LEU A 67 1.58 -7.30 10.38
CA LEU A 67 1.13 -7.03 11.75
C LEU A 67 0.64 -8.28 12.46
N ALA A 68 -0.12 -9.15 11.79
CA ALA A 68 -0.58 -10.41 12.35
C ALA A 68 0.58 -11.34 12.70
N LEU A 69 1.57 -11.44 11.80
CA LEU A 69 2.78 -12.24 12.04
C LEU A 69 3.63 -11.64 13.18
N LEU A 70 3.72 -10.31 13.26
CA LEU A 70 4.38 -9.62 14.37
C LEU A 70 3.64 -9.87 15.70
N GLY A 71 2.31 -9.83 15.71
CA GLY A 71 1.50 -10.13 16.89
C GLY A 71 1.67 -11.58 17.35
N LEU A 72 1.64 -12.53 16.42
CA LEU A 72 1.85 -13.95 16.70
C LEU A 72 3.24 -14.20 17.31
N THR A 73 4.28 -13.60 16.75
CA THR A 73 5.65 -13.73 17.29
C THR A 73 5.82 -13.13 18.68
N ASN A 74 5.03 -12.11 19.06
CA ASN A 74 5.03 -11.59 20.42
C ASN A 74 4.27 -12.50 21.40
N LEU A 75 3.16 -13.13 20.97
CA LEU A 75 2.39 -14.08 21.78
C LEU A 75 3.16 -15.37 22.08
N THR A 76 3.95 -15.87 21.12
CA THR A 76 4.76 -17.09 21.29
C THR A 76 6.09 -16.86 22.03
N ALA A 77 6.41 -15.61 22.39
CA ALA A 77 7.63 -15.25 23.12
C ALA A 77 7.42 -15.10 24.63
N ILE A 78 6.18 -15.28 25.11
CA ILE A 78 5.75 -15.34 26.52
C ILE A 78 5.63 -16.82 26.90
#